data_AF-A0A7W1HQG7-F1
#
_entry.id   AF-A0A7W1HQG7-F1
#
_cell.length_a   1.000
_cell.length_b   1.000
_cell.length_c   1.000
_cell.angle_alpha   90.00
_cell.angle_beta   90.00
_cell.angle_gamma   90.00
#
_symmetry.space_group_name_H-M   'P 1'
#
loop_
_entity.id
_entity.type
_entity.pdbx_description
1 polymer ?
#
loop_
_entity_poly.entity_id
_entity_poly.type
_entity_poly.pdbx_seq_one_letter_code
_entity_poly.pdbx_strand_id
1 'polypeptide(L)'
;GVDILHRCGSYARCTTCRIEYLEGEPEKMTKAEHDVLEKRNLLGQVRLSCQALCDHDIKVRVLLTVTSTGLDGPGPHPEPHITPDPEWVDKPAE
;
A
#
# COMPACT_ATOMS: atom_id res chain seq x y z
N GLY A 1 -15.63 -3.79 -8.46
CA GLY A 1 -14.50 -3.56 -7.55
C GLY A 1 -13.82 -2.25 -7.89
N VAL A 2 -12.78 -1.87 -7.15
CA VAL A 2 -11.91 -0.73 -7.46
C VAL A 2 -10.72 -1.24 -8.28
N ASP A 3 -10.40 -0.59 -9.40
CA ASP A 3 -9.33 -0.98 -10.33
C ASP A 3 -7.95 -0.48 -9.89
N ILE A 4 -7.61 -0.68 -8.61
CA ILE A 4 -6.31 -0.31 -8.05
C ILE A 4 -5.18 -1.13 -8.68
N LEU A 5 -4.02 -0.50 -8.89
CA LEU A 5 -2.84 -1.20 -9.37
C LEU A 5 -2.18 -2.03 -8.25
N HIS A 6 -1.68 -3.21 -8.59
CA HIS A 6 -0.96 -4.12 -7.69
C HIS A 6 0.14 -4.87 -8.44
N ARG A 7 1.04 -4.14 -9.11
CA ARG A 7 2.01 -4.71 -10.07
C ARG A 7 2.98 -5.75 -9.50
N CYS A 8 3.20 -5.75 -8.19
CA CYS A 8 4.07 -6.75 -7.55
C CYS A 8 3.33 -7.92 -6.93
N GLY A 9 1.99 -8.01 -7.02
CA GLY A 9 1.22 -9.11 -6.43
C GLY A 9 1.25 -9.14 -4.90
N SER A 10 1.27 -7.98 -4.24
CA SER A 10 1.36 -7.82 -2.77
C SER A 10 2.72 -8.02 -2.11
N TYR A 11 3.81 -8.24 -2.83
CA TYR A 11 5.13 -8.55 -2.24
C TYR A 11 5.94 -7.33 -1.71
N ALA A 12 5.32 -6.16 -1.52
CA ALA A 12 6.02 -4.91 -1.21
C ALA A 12 7.25 -4.64 -2.11
N ARG A 13 7.16 -4.88 -3.43
CA ARG A 13 8.26 -4.58 -4.38
C ARG A 13 7.96 -3.43 -5.33
N CYS A 14 6.73 -2.92 -5.29
CA CYS A 14 6.30 -1.77 -6.08
C CYS A 14 5.61 -0.75 -5.18
N THR A 15 5.30 0.42 -5.74
CA THR A 15 4.50 1.44 -5.09
C THR A 15 3.31 1.79 -5.97
N THR A 16 2.62 0.80 -6.53
CA THR A 16 1.47 1.08 -7.42
C THR A 16 0.13 1.00 -6.71
N CYS A 17 0.06 0.26 -5.60
CA CYS A 17 -1.13 0.11 -4.77
C CYS A 17 -1.31 1.26 -3.75
N ARG A 18 -0.90 2.48 -4.13
CA ARG A 18 -0.83 3.63 -3.22
C ARG A 18 -2.21 4.07 -2.78
N ILE A 19 -2.30 4.34 -1.49
CA ILE A 19 -3.46 4.91 -0.84
C ILE A 19 -3.04 6.07 0.07
N GLU A 20 -3.98 6.96 0.31
CA GLU A 20 -3.95 7.97 1.37
C GLU A 20 -5.01 7.59 2.39
N TYR A 21 -4.67 7.59 3.68
CA TYR A 21 -5.65 7.43 4.74
C TYR A 21 -6.37 8.76 4.96
N LEU A 22 -7.70 8.73 4.91
CA LEU A 22 -8.55 9.87 5.21
C LEU A 22 -8.99 9.84 6.67
N GLU A 23 -9.29 8.65 7.20
CA GLU A 23 -9.71 8.41 8.58
C GLU A 23 -9.21 7.02 9.02
N GLY A 24 -8.86 6.87 10.31
CA GLY A 24 -8.48 5.57 10.88
C GLY A 24 -7.10 5.05 10.46
N GLU A 25 -6.11 5.92 10.21
CA GLU A 25 -4.75 5.45 9.89
C GLU A 25 -4.14 4.68 11.08
N PRO A 26 -3.63 3.45 10.88
CA PRO A 26 -2.91 2.73 11.91
C PRO A 26 -1.59 3.41 12.29
N GLU A 27 -1.25 3.40 13.58
CA GLU A 27 0.04 3.91 14.10
C GLU A 27 1.24 3.09 13.63
N LYS A 28 1.00 1.86 13.14
CA LYS A 28 2.02 0.93 12.68
C LYS A 28 1.96 0.74 11.17
N MET A 29 3.11 0.38 10.61
CA MET A 29 3.28 -0.04 9.22
C MET A 29 4.19 -1.25 9.14
N THR A 30 4.17 -1.99 8.04
CA THR A 30 5.13 -3.08 7.88
C THR A 30 6.51 -2.50 7.56
N LYS A 31 7.56 -3.14 8.05
CA LYS A 31 8.95 -2.80 7.73
C LYS A 31 9.21 -2.86 6.22
N ALA A 32 8.60 -3.82 5.54
CA ALA A 32 8.68 -3.95 4.08
C ALA A 32 8.05 -2.74 3.37
N GLU A 33 6.88 -2.27 3.85
CA GLU A 33 6.26 -1.02 3.37
C GLU A 33 7.19 0.18 3.60
N HIS A 34 7.70 0.32 4.82
CA HIS A 34 8.60 1.41 5.21
C HIS A 34 9.82 1.50 4.29
N ASP A 35 10.57 0.41 4.17
CA ASP A 35 11.81 0.35 3.37
C ASP A 35 11.57 0.70 1.90
N VAL A 36 10.43 0.28 1.34
CA VAL A 36 10.11 0.50 -0.07
C VAL A 36 9.70 1.93 -0.32
N LEU A 37 8.93 2.53 0.59
CA LEU A 37 8.57 3.93 0.52
C LEU A 37 9.78 4.84 0.74
N GLU A 38 10.65 4.51 1.69
CA GLU A 38 11.90 5.23 1.96
C GLU A 38 12.80 5.22 0.71
N LYS A 39 13.09 4.03 0.16
CA LYS A 39 13.91 3.88 -1.07
C LYS A 39 13.35 4.62 -2.29
N ARG A 40 12.05 4.92 -2.29
CA ARG A 40 11.36 5.62 -3.38
C ARG A 40 11.08 7.10 -3.07
N ASN A 41 11.53 7.61 -1.92
CA ASN A 41 11.25 8.97 -1.44
C ASN A 41 9.74 9.27 -1.35
N LEU A 42 8.96 8.29 -0.92
CA LEU A 42 7.50 8.36 -0.75
C LEU A 42 7.07 8.13 0.71
N LEU A 43 8.02 7.88 1.61
CA LEU A 43 7.74 7.70 3.03
C LEU A 43 7.11 8.98 3.60
N GLY A 44 6.05 8.82 4.40
CA GLY A 44 5.27 9.93 4.95
C GLY A 44 4.29 10.60 3.98
N GLN A 45 4.32 10.26 2.68
CA GLN A 45 3.41 10.85 1.68
C GLN A 45 2.24 9.93 1.33
N VAL A 46 2.47 8.62 1.32
CA VAL A 46 1.50 7.61 0.91
C VAL A 46 1.69 6.34 1.72
N ARG A 47 0.69 5.47 1.65
CA ARG A 47 0.73 4.11 2.21
C ARG A 47 0.45 3.08 1.11
N LEU A 48 0.84 1.83 1.34
CA LEU A 48 0.65 0.72 0.40
C LEU A 48 -0.51 -0.14 0.86
N SER A 49 -1.61 -0.15 0.11
CA SER A 49 -2.81 -0.92 0.48
C SER A 49 -2.55 -2.42 0.65
N CYS A 50 -1.62 -3.00 -0.11
CA CYS A 50 -1.27 -4.41 0.02
C CYS A 50 -0.46 -4.76 1.28
N GLN A 51 -0.08 -3.77 2.07
CA GLN A 51 0.64 -3.91 3.35
C GLN A 51 -0.16 -3.36 4.53
N ALA A 52 -1.37 -2.87 4.28
CA ALA A 52 -2.27 -2.36 5.31
C ALA A 52 -3.08 -3.51 5.91
N LEU A 53 -3.04 -3.66 7.23
CA LEU A 53 -3.99 -4.50 7.96
C LEU A 53 -5.26 -3.68 8.23
N CYS A 54 -6.42 -4.29 7.99
CA CYS A 54 -7.72 -3.70 8.27
C CYS A 54 -8.34 -4.39 9.49
N ASP A 55 -8.03 -3.89 10.67
CA ASP A 55 -8.49 -4.37 11.98
C ASP A 55 -9.54 -3.45 12.65
N HIS A 56 -9.79 -2.28 12.07
CA HIS A 56 -10.85 -1.33 12.45
C HIS A 56 -11.43 -0.62 11.23
N ASP A 57 -12.34 0.33 11.44
CA ASP A 57 -12.94 1.11 10.37
C ASP A 57 -11.94 2.13 9.80
N ILE A 58 -11.67 2.00 8.50
CA ILE A 58 -10.68 2.80 7.79
C ILE A 58 -11.31 3.42 6.57
N LYS A 59 -11.03 4.71 6.34
CA LYS A 59 -11.39 5.41 5.11
C LYS A 59 -10.13 5.76 4.34
N VAL A 60 -10.05 5.33 3.08
CA VAL A 60 -8.88 5.53 2.24
C VAL A 60 -9.25 6.13 0.89
N ARG A 61 -8.34 6.87 0.29
CA ARG A 61 -8.38 7.31 -1.11
C ARG A 61 -7.36 6.52 -1.91
N VAL A 62 -7.79 5.89 -3.00
CA VAL A 62 -6.88 5.24 -3.96
C VAL A 62 -6.23 6.29 -4.85
N LEU A 63 -4.91 6.24 -4.98
CA LEU A 63 -4.13 7.25 -5.72
C LEU A 63 -3.76 6.79 -7.14
N LEU A 64 -3.72 5.48 -7.39
CA LEU A 64 -3.27 4.89 -8.66
C LEU A 64 -4.20 3.76 -9.09
N THR A 65 -4.92 3.97 -10.19
CA THR A 65 -5.83 3.00 -10.78
C THR A 65 -5.43 2.68 -12.22
N VAL A 66 -5.93 1.56 -12.75
CA VAL A 66 -5.77 1.20 -14.17
C VAL A 66 -6.32 2.32 -15.05
N THR A 67 -7.52 2.80 -14.73
CA THR A 67 -8.21 3.87 -15.46
C THR A 67 -7.41 5.18 -15.46
N SER A 68 -6.79 5.55 -14.34
CA SER A 68 -6.04 6.82 -14.25
C SER A 68 -4.66 6.76 -14.90
N THR A 69 -4.09 5.57 -15.06
CA THR A 69 -2.72 5.39 -15.58
C THR A 69 -2.66 4.92 -17.03
N GLY A 70 -3.76 4.40 -17.58
CA GLY A 70 -3.81 3.87 -18.95
C GLY A 70 -2.97 2.60 -19.16
N LEU A 71 -2.61 1.90 -18.08
CA LEU A 71 -1.89 0.63 -18.16
C LEU A 71 -2.82 -0.50 -18.63
N ASP A 72 -2.26 -1.52 -19.26
CA ASP A 72 -3.02 -2.65 -19.82
C ASP A 72 -3.72 -3.53 -18.76
N GLY A 73 -3.36 -3.36 -17.49
CA GLY A 73 -3.99 -4.07 -16.39
C GLY A 73 -3.39 -3.76 -15.01
N PRO A 74 -4.00 -4.28 -13.93
CA PRO A 74 -3.61 -3.94 -12.56
C PRO A 74 -2.33 -4.66 -12.10
N GLY A 75 -1.98 -5.80 -12.70
CA GLY A 75 -0.86 -6.65 -12.29
C GLY A 75 -1.29 -8.11 -12.04
N PRO A 76 -0.39 -8.96 -11.52
CA PRO A 76 -0.72 -10.32 -11.13
C PRO A 76 -1.72 -10.33 -9.96
N HIS A 77 -2.42 -11.46 -9.77
CA HIS A 77 -3.34 -11.62 -8.64
C HIS A 77 -2.58 -11.37 -7.31
N PRO A 78 -3.08 -10.49 -6.44
CA PRO A 78 -2.51 -10.26 -5.12
C PRO A 78 -2.47 -11.54 -4.27
N GLU A 79 -1.44 -11.70 -3.45
CA GLU A 79 -1.48 -12.71 -2.38
C GLU A 79 -2.64 -12.41 -1.41
N PRO A 80 -3.27 -13.45 -0.84
CA PRO A 80 -4.42 -13.28 0.06
C PRO A 80 -4.04 -12.76 1.44
N HIS A 81 -2.76 -12.83 1.81
CA HIS A 81 -2.19 -12.33 3.06
C HIS A 81 -1.10 -11.29 2.77
N ILE A 82 -0.73 -10.52 3.78
CA ILE A 82 0.39 -9.58 3.68
C ILE A 82 1.67 -10.39 3.44
N THR A 83 2.35 -10.11 2.34
CA THR A 83 3.58 -10.79 1.94
C THR A 83 4.68 -9.75 1.67
N PRO A 84 5.92 -9.94 2.14
CA PRO A 84 6.38 -10.99 3.06
C PRO A 84 5.66 -10.92 4.43
N ASP A 85 5.87 -11.93 5.27
CA ASP A 85 5.31 -11.94 6.63
C ASP A 85 5.64 -10.61 7.34
N PRO A 86 4.64 -9.94 7.94
CA PRO A 86 4.79 -8.57 8.40
C PRO A 86 5.63 -8.50 9.69
N GLU A 87 6.77 -7.82 9.60
CA GLU A 87 7.42 -7.18 10.76
C GLU A 87 6.83 -5.78 10.93
N TRP A 88 6.30 -5.45 12.11
CA TRP A 88 5.65 -4.16 12.37
C TRP A 88 6.62 -3.13 12.95
N VAL A 89 6.58 -1.91 12.43
CA VAL A 89 7.31 -0.74 12.91
C VAL A 89 6.35 0.42 13.12
N ASP A 90 6.72 1.37 13.98
CA ASP A 90 5.96 2.60 14.14
C ASP A 90 6.04 3.45 12.86
N LYS A 91 4.93 4.07 12.48
CA LYS A 91 4.93 5.00 11.35
C LYS A 91 5.81 6.21 11.70
N PRO A 92 6.50 6.81 10.71
CA PRO A 92 7.28 8.01 10.96
C PRO A 92 6.39 9.12 11.55
N ALA A 93 6.95 9.85 12.51
CA ALA A 93 6.30 11.06 13.02
C ALA A 93 6.18 12.08 11.88
N GLU A 94 5.00 12.68 11.77
CA GLU A 94 4.67 13.72 10.78
C GLU A 94 5.41 15.03 11.07
#